data_AF-A0AB39ALA3-F1
#
_entry.id   AF-A0AB39ALA3-F1
#
_cell.length_a   1.000
_cell.length_b   1.000
_cell.length_c   1.000
_cell.angle_alpha   90.00
_cell.angle_beta   90.00
_cell.angle_gamma   90.00
#
_symmetry.space_group_name_H-M   'P 1'
#
loop_
_entity.id
_entity.type
_entity.pdbx_description
1 polymer ?
#
loop_
_entity_poly.entity_id
_entity_poly.type
_entity_poly.pdbx_seq_one_letter_code
_entity_poly.pdbx_strand_id
1 'polypeptide(L)'
;MTNTVHAPFIELLAQQIIKASSKAEQIAISRRCPLKDLPALRTRVKELLNPANKKPVRNTRLPACYVLVKQRLTNKIRTQQHGS
;
A
#
# COMPACT_ATOMS: atom_id res chain seq x y z
N MET A 1 6.79 15.50 11.69
CA MET A 1 5.41 15.45 11.17
C MET A 1 5.10 16.80 10.55
N THR A 2 5.08 16.91 9.22
CA THR A 2 4.82 18.18 8.52
C THR A 2 3.32 18.46 8.52
N ASN A 3 2.88 19.27 9.48
CA ASN A 3 1.55 19.87 9.53
C ASN A 3 1.42 20.86 8.37
N THR A 4 0.98 20.42 7.20
CA THR A 4 0.60 21.31 6.12
C THR A 4 -0.80 20.97 5.68
N VAL A 5 -1.70 21.95 5.75
CA VAL A 5 -3.11 21.89 5.30
C VAL A 5 -3.23 21.38 3.85
N HIS A 6 -2.14 21.40 3.08
CA HIS A 6 -2.02 20.92 1.70
C HIS A 6 -1.60 19.45 1.55
N ALA A 7 -1.22 18.74 2.62
CA ALA A 7 -0.81 17.34 2.56
C ALA A 7 -1.82 16.41 1.83
N PRO A 8 -3.14 16.46 2.10
CA PRO A 8 -4.09 15.60 1.40
C PRO A 8 -4.24 15.96 -0.09
N PHE A 9 -4.11 17.25 -0.44
CA PHE A 9 -4.18 17.70 -1.83
C PHE A 9 -2.96 17.26 -2.64
N ILE A 10 -1.77 17.36 -2.05
CA ILE A 10 -0.51 16.89 -2.67
C ILE A 10 -0.56 15.37 -2.89
N GLU A 11 -1.09 14.62 -1.93
CA GLU A 11 -1.25 13.16 -2.06
C GLU A 11 -2.16 12.81 -3.24
N LEU A 12 -3.29 13.49 -3.37
CA LEU A 12 -4.25 13.27 -4.45
C LEU A 12 -3.63 13.57 -5.82
N LEU A 13 -2.92 14.70 -5.97
CA LEU A 13 -2.23 15.03 -7.21
C LEU A 13 -1.12 14.02 -7.53
N ALA A 14 -0.34 13.58 -6.53
CA ALA A 14 0.72 12.60 -6.74
C ALA A 14 0.17 11.26 -7.27
N GLN A 15 -0.95 10.78 -6.71
CA GLN A 15 -1.61 9.57 -7.20
C GLN A 15 -2.15 9.72 -8.62
N GLN A 16 -2.71 10.89 -8.98
CA GLN A 16 -3.17 11.17 -10.34
C GLN A 16 -2.00 11.19 -11.33
N ILE A 17 -0.86 11.78 -10.97
CA ILE A 17 0.35 11.82 -11.81
C ILE A 17 0.86 10.42 -12.13
N ILE A 18 0.84 9.50 -11.16
CA ILE A 18 1.33 8.13 -11.36
C ILE A 18 0.37 7.29 -12.22
N LYS A 19 -0.92 7.61 -12.18
CA LYS A 19 -1.94 6.99 -13.02
C LYS A 19 -2.05 7.61 -14.41
N ALA A 20 -1.43 8.77 -14.64
CA ALA A 20 -1.51 9.48 -15.91
C ALA A 20 -0.83 8.68 -17.03
N SER A 21 -1.49 8.62 -18.18
CA SER A 21 -1.04 7.82 -19.33
C SER A 21 0.01 8.54 -20.17
N SER A 22 0.00 9.88 -20.13
CA SER A 22 0.83 10.72 -21.00
C SER A 22 1.59 11.80 -20.21
N LYS A 23 2.73 12.23 -20.76
CA LYS A 23 3.52 13.34 -20.20
C LYS A 23 2.73 14.66 -20.16
N ALA A 24 1.86 14.88 -21.14
CA ALA A 24 1.00 16.05 -21.20
C ALA A 24 0.01 16.08 -20.02
N GLU A 25 -0.60 14.93 -19.68
CA GLU A 25 -1.47 14.80 -18.51
C GLU A 25 -0.71 15.06 -17.21
N GLN A 26 0.49 14.49 -17.05
CA GLN A 26 1.32 14.72 -15.87
C GLN A 26 1.65 16.20 -15.68
N ILE A 27 1.93 16.93 -16.77
CA ILE A 27 2.18 18.38 -16.73
C ILE A 27 0.90 19.13 -16.36
N ALA A 28 -0.24 18.78 -16.96
CA ALA A 28 -1.53 19.42 -16.66
C ALA A 28 -1.93 19.25 -15.19
N ILE A 29 -1.70 18.07 -14.60
CA ILE A 29 -1.95 17.80 -13.18
C ILE A 29 -0.98 18.59 -12.30
N SER A 30 0.32 18.60 -12.66
CA SER A 30 1.35 19.34 -11.90
C SER A 30 1.10 20.84 -11.85
N ARG A 31 0.53 21.43 -12.92
CA ARG A 31 0.17 22.86 -12.99
C ARG A 31 -0.94 23.27 -12.01
N ARG A 32 -1.71 22.31 -11.48
CA ARG A 32 -2.75 22.57 -10.46
C ARG A 32 -2.14 22.77 -9.06
N CYS A 33 -0.87 22.41 -8.87
CA CYS A 33 -0.18 22.56 -7.60
C CYS A 33 0.39 23.97 -7.46
N PRO A 34 0.20 24.65 -6.31
CA PRO A 34 0.89 25.91 -6.02
C PRO A 34 2.41 25.76 -6.13
N LEU A 35 3.09 26.77 -6.68
CA LEU A 35 4.56 26.73 -6.87
C LEU A 35 5.33 26.41 -5.58
N LYS A 36 4.85 26.90 -4.43
CA LYS A 36 5.41 26.64 -3.10
C LYS A 36 5.42 25.16 -2.71
N ASP A 37 4.47 24.38 -3.23
CA ASP A 37 4.25 22.97 -2.86
C ASP A 37 4.78 22.00 -3.93
N LEU A 38 5.32 22.50 -5.05
CA LEU A 38 5.92 21.68 -6.10
C LEU A 38 7.06 20.77 -5.61
N PRO A 39 7.99 21.24 -4.75
CA PRO A 39 9.04 20.36 -4.21
C PRO A 39 8.45 19.18 -3.44
N ALA A 40 7.43 19.42 -2.61
CA ALA A 40 6.76 18.39 -1.84
C ALA A 40 6.04 17.38 -2.75
N LEU A 41 5.37 17.86 -3.80
CA LEU A 41 4.73 17.00 -4.81
C LEU A 41 5.74 16.11 -5.52
N ARG A 42 6.89 16.64 -5.94
CA ARG A 42 7.96 15.87 -6.60
C ARG A 42 8.51 14.79 -5.68
N THR A 43 8.79 15.12 -4.43
CA THR A 43 9.24 14.15 -3.42
C THR A 43 8.21 13.03 -3.27
N ARG A 44 6.93 13.38 -3.17
CA ARG A 44 5.87 12.38 -2.97
C ARG A 44 5.68 11.46 -4.18
N VAL A 45 5.71 11.99 -5.40
CA VAL A 45 5.66 11.19 -6.63
C VAL A 45 6.85 10.22 -6.67
N LYS A 46 8.05 10.68 -6.32
CA LYS A 46 9.26 9.83 -6.25
C LYS A 46 9.12 8.72 -5.21
N GLU A 47 8.58 9.02 -4.03
CA GLU A 47 8.34 8.02 -2.99
C GLU A 47 7.37 6.93 -3.43
N LEU A 48 6.29 7.30 -4.13
CA LEU A 48 5.27 6.37 -4.59
C LEU A 48 5.75 5.50 -5.77
N LEU A 49 6.65 6.03 -6.61
CA LEU A 49 7.31 5.25 -7.67
C LEU A 49 8.41 4.32 -7.14
N ASN A 50 8.95 4.60 -5.95
CA ASN A 50 10.01 3.78 -5.36
C ASN A 50 9.46 2.38 -5.00
N PRO A 51 9.94 1.30 -5.65
CA PRO A 51 9.47 -0.06 -5.37
C PRO A 51 9.73 -0.50 -3.92
N ALA A 52 10.75 0.06 -3.25
CA ALA A 52 11.05 -0.24 -1.85
C ALA A 52 9.96 0.25 -0.87
N ASN A 53 9.15 1.23 -1.27
CA ASN A 53 8.04 1.74 -0.46
C ASN A 53 6.73 0.98 -0.66
N LYS A 54 6.68 0.04 -1.60
CA LYS A 54 5.57 -0.90 -1.69
C LYS A 54 5.65 -1.81 -0.47
N LYS A 55 4.87 -1.51 0.57
CA LYS A 55 4.75 -2.37 1.76
C LYS A 55 4.56 -3.79 1.25
N PRO A 56 5.38 -4.77 1.68
CA PRO A 56 5.17 -6.15 1.30
C PRO A 56 3.77 -6.51 1.78
N VAL A 57 2.89 -6.76 0.83
CA VAL A 57 1.56 -7.31 1.11
C VAL A 57 1.82 -8.69 1.67
N ARG A 58 1.91 -8.80 3.00
CA ARG A 58 2.00 -10.08 3.73
C ARG A 58 0.65 -10.79 3.63
N ASN A 59 0.27 -11.19 2.42
CA ASN A 59 -0.87 -12.08 2.15
C ASN A 59 -0.56 -13.55 2.50
N THR A 60 0.53 -13.82 3.21
CA THR A 60 0.96 -15.17 3.56
C THR A 60 0.44 -15.64 4.93
N ARG A 61 -0.26 -14.79 5.69
CA ARG A 61 -0.93 -15.24 6.92
C ARG A 61 -2.36 -15.63 6.60
N LEU A 62 -2.59 -16.94 6.58
CA LEU A 62 -3.93 -17.52 6.54
C LEU A 62 -4.77 -16.93 7.69
N PRO A 63 -6.07 -16.70 7.49
CA PRO A 63 -6.95 -16.25 8.56
C PRO A 63 -6.83 -17.15 9.79
N ALA A 64 -6.91 -16.55 10.98
CA ALA A 64 -6.77 -17.29 12.24
C ALA A 64 -7.75 -18.48 12.34
N CYS A 65 -8.96 -18.32 11.80
CA CYS A 65 -9.94 -19.40 11.74
C CYS A 65 -9.46 -20.61 10.94
N TYR A 66 -8.80 -20.40 9.80
CA TYR A 66 -8.26 -21.49 8.97
C TYR A 66 -7.14 -22.24 9.71
N VAL A 67 -6.24 -21.51 10.39
CA VAL A 67 -5.15 -22.10 11.17
C VAL A 67 -5.70 -22.94 12.34
N LEU A 68 -6.69 -22.42 13.07
CA LEU A 68 -7.32 -23.11 14.20
C LEU A 68 -8.06 -24.39 13.77
N VAL A 69 -8.76 -24.35 12.62
CA VAL A 69 -9.45 -25.52 12.07
C VAL A 69 -8.45 -26.61 11.69
N LYS A 70 -7.37 -26.26 10.99
CA LYS A 70 -6.26 -27.18 10.67
C LYS A 70 -5.68 -27.82 11.93
N GLN A 71 -5.34 -27.03 12.95
CA GLN A 71 -4.78 -27.55 14.20
C GLN A 71 -5.73 -28.53 14.91
N ARG A 72 -7.02 -28.20 14.99
CA ARG A 72 -8.03 -29.09 15.59
C ARG A 72 -8.15 -30.41 14.83
N LEU A 73 -8.15 -30.37 13.50
CA LEU A 73 -8.21 -31.57 12.67
C LEU A 73 -6.96 -32.44 12.86
N THR A 74 -5.75 -31.85 12.82
CA THR A 74 -4.50 -32.58 13.03
C THR A 74 -4.45 -33.24 14.41
N ASN A 75 -4.88 -32.53 15.45
CA ASN A 75 -4.90 -33.08 16.81
C ASN A 75 -5.88 -34.26 16.94
N LYS A 76 -7.07 -34.18 16.32
CA LYS A 76 -8.05 -35.28 16.31
C LYS A 76 -7.54 -36.54 15.63
N ILE A 77 -6.83 -36.40 14.50
CA ILE A 77 -6.26 -37.54 13.77
C ILE A 77 -5.17 -38.20 14.61
N ARG A 78 -4.30 -37.41 15.23
CA ARG A 78 -3.22 -37.92 16.10
C ARG A 78 -3.76 -38.66 17.32
N THR A 79 -4.84 -38.19 17.94
CA THR A 79 -5.46 -38.89 19.08
C THR A 79 -6.15 -40.20 18.68
N GLN A 80 -6.67 -40.31 17.45
CA GLN A 80 -7.26 -41.56 16.97
C GLN A 80 -6.20 -42.62 16.61
N GLN A 81 -5.05 -42.20 16.09
CA GLN A 81 -3.95 -43.13 15.77
C GLN A 81 -3.20 -43.68 16.99
N HIS A 82 -3.33 -43.06 18.17
CA HIS A 82 -2.64 -43.49 19.39
C HIS A 82 -3.53 -44.30 20.35
N GLY A 83 -4.76 -44.62 19.93
CA GLY A 83 -5.76 -45.37 20.70
C GLY A 83 -6.28 -46.62 19.97
N SER A 84 -5.46 -47.22 19.11
CA SER A 84 -5.68 -48.54 18.49
C SER A 84 -4.56 -49.48 18.89
#